data_AF-A0A6I6WW36-F1
#
_entry.id   AF-A0A6I6WW36-F1
#
_cell.length_a   1.000
_cell.length_b   1.000
_cell.length_c   1.000
_cell.angle_alpha   90.00
_cell.angle_beta   90.00
_cell.angle_gamma   90.00
#
_symmetry.space_group_name_H-M   'P 1'
#
loop_
_entity.id
_entity.type
_entity.pdbx_description
1 polymer ?
#
loop_
_entity_poly.entity_id
_entity_poly.type
_entity_poly.pdbx_seq_one_letter_code
_entity_poly.pdbx_strand_id
1 'polypeptide(L)' 'MTYDRTLLRAAATGTGDRTPSDLSRRLGVAPATGWRLWHGHTAPSAAVAAAVERAYGVPASQLVKPEAREARKVAA' A
#
# COMPACT_ATOMS: atom_id res chain seq x y z
N MET A 1 7.32 -0.63 9.39
CA MET A 1 6.40 0.32 8.73
C MET A 1 5.04 -0.35 8.62
N THR A 2 3.96 0.30 9.02
CA THR A 2 2.62 -0.27 8.92
C THR A 2 2.00 0.13 7.59
N TYR A 3 1.76 -0.85 6.73
CA TYR A 3 1.08 -0.67 5.45
C TYR A 3 -0.43 -0.88 5.61
N ASP A 4 -1.23 0.09 5.16
CA ASP A 4 -2.68 0.02 5.18
C ASP A 4 -3.23 -0.59 3.87
N ARG A 5 -3.35 -1.93 3.86
CA ARG A 5 -3.94 -2.66 2.73
C ARG A 5 -5.41 -2.34 2.50
N THR A 6 -6.14 -1.93 3.54
CA THR A 6 -7.56 -1.64 3.44
C THR A 6 -7.76 -0.34 2.68
N LEU A 7 -6.92 0.66 2.97
CA LEU A 7 -6.88 1.91 2.22
C LEU A 7 -6.55 1.67 0.74
N LEU A 8 -5.54 0.85 0.44
CA LEU A 8 -5.23 0.50 -0.96
C LEU A 8 -6.43 -0.12 -1.67
N ARG A 9 -7.06 -1.14 -1.05
CA ARG A 9 -8.20 -1.85 -1.65
C ARG A 9 -9.41 -0.95 -1.84
N ALA A 10 -9.70 -0.07 -0.88
CA ALA A 10 -10.79 0.88 -0.98
C ALA A 10 -10.59 1.83 -2.16
N ALA A 11 -9.39 2.41 -2.29
CA ALA A 11 -9.07 3.30 -3.40
C ALA A 11 -9.07 2.58 -4.76
N ALA A 12 -8.48 1.38 -4.83
CA ALA A 12 -8.47 0.55 -6.03
C ALA A 12 -9.91 0.23 -6.47
N THR A 13 -10.76 -0.22 -5.55
CA THR A 13 -12.17 -0.51 -5.81
C THR A 13 -12.94 0.73 -6.27
N GLY A 14 -12.66 1.89 -5.67
CA GLY A 14 -13.24 3.18 -6.06
C GLY A 14 -12.91 3.59 -7.51
N THR A 15 -11.79 3.11 -8.05
CA THR A 15 -11.39 3.32 -9.45
C THR A 15 -11.77 2.18 -10.40
N GLY A 16 -12.52 1.19 -9.91
CA GLY A 16 -13.03 0.05 -10.69
C GLY A 16 -12.16 -1.22 -10.66
N ASP A 17 -11.00 -1.22 -10.01
CA ASP A 17 -10.16 -2.40 -9.89
C ASP A 17 -10.75 -3.36 -8.84
N ARG A 18 -11.00 -4.62 -9.22
CA ARG A 18 -11.65 -5.60 -8.33
C ARG A 18 -10.75 -6.75 -7.92
N THR A 19 -9.63 -6.94 -8.62
CA THR A 19 -8.73 -8.06 -8.43
C THR A 19 -7.29 -7.59 -8.23
N PRO A 20 -6.42 -8.43 -7.61
CA PRO A 20 -4.99 -8.15 -7.57
C PRO A 20 -4.37 -8.01 -8.96
N SER A 21 -4.94 -8.67 -9.98
CA SER A 21 -4.49 -8.59 -11.36
C SER A 21 -4.78 -7.22 -11.98
N ASP A 22 -5.94 -6.63 -11.70
CA ASP A 22 -6.27 -5.26 -12.16
C ASP A 22 -5.31 -4.25 -11.55
N LEU A 23 -5.08 -4.37 -10.23
CA LEU A 23 -4.11 -3.57 -9.51
C LEU A 23 -2.69 -3.72 -10.08
N SER A 24 -2.27 -4.96 -10.37
CA SER A 24 -0.95 -5.23 -10.95
C SER A 24 -0.78 -4.55 -12.30
N ARG A 25 -1.78 -4.65 -13.18
CA ARG A 25 -1.77 -4.02 -14.50
C ARG A 25 -1.73 -2.49 -14.39
N ARG A 26 -2.57 -1.90 -13.54
CA ARG A 26 -2.63 -0.44 -13.39
C ARG A 26 -1.34 0.12 -12.79
N LEU A 27 -0.75 -0.56 -11.81
CA LEU A 27 0.50 -0.14 -11.18
C LEU A 27 1.76 -0.51 -11.99
N GLY A 28 1.64 -1.32 -13.03
CA GLY A 28 2.78 -1.79 -13.82
C GLY A 28 3.75 -2.67 -13.01
N VAL A 29 3.23 -3.47 -12.06
CA VAL A 29 4.03 -4.37 -11.21
C VAL A 29 3.80 -5.83 -11.58
N ALA A 30 4.74 -6.69 -11.19
CA ALA A 30 4.58 -8.13 -11.36
C ALA A 30 3.31 -8.65 -10.65
N PRO A 31 2.58 -9.63 -11.21
CA PRO A 31 1.34 -10.16 -10.62
C PRO A 31 1.50 -10.63 -9.17
N ALA A 32 2.63 -11.27 -8.85
CA ALA A 32 2.93 -11.71 -7.48
C ALA A 32 3.07 -10.53 -6.52
N THR A 33 3.62 -9.41 -6.97
CA THR A 33 3.73 -8.17 -6.17
C THR A 33 2.35 -7.60 -5.90
N GLY A 34 1.49 -7.47 -6.91
CA GLY A 34 0.12 -6.99 -6.70
C GLY A 34 -0.69 -7.90 -5.78
N TRP A 35 -0.54 -9.22 -5.88
CA TRP A 35 -1.17 -10.16 -4.95
C TRP A 35 -0.70 -9.95 -3.51
N ARG A 36 0.61 -9.78 -3.28
CA ARG A 36 1.17 -9.52 -1.94
C ARG A 36 0.68 -8.20 -1.36
N LEU A 37 0.60 -7.14 -2.17
CA LEU A 37 0.08 -5.84 -1.73
C LEU A 37 -1.41 -5.91 -1.40
N TRP A 38 -2.20 -6.55 -2.25
CA TRP A 38 -3.65 -6.68 -2.06
C TRP A 38 -4.00 -7.38 -0.74
N HIS A 39 -3.27 -8.43 -0.38
CA HIS A 39 -3.50 -9.19 0.85
C HIS A 39 -2.68 -8.67 2.05
N GLY A 40 -1.77 -7.71 1.82
CA GLY A 40 -0.91 -7.14 2.86
C GLY A 40 0.19 -8.06 3.37
N HIS A 41 0.70 -8.94 2.52
CA HIS A 41 1.88 -9.76 2.83
C HIS A 41 3.19 -8.97 2.81
N THR A 42 3.20 -7.82 2.13
CA THR A 42 4.37 -6.94 2.07
C THR A 42 3.95 -5.49 1.96
N ALA A 43 4.77 -4.59 2.49
CA ALA A 43 4.59 -3.15 2.28
C ALA A 43 5.14 -2.75 0.89
N PRO A 44 4.54 -1.76 0.22
CA PRO A 44 5.07 -1.24 -1.04
C PRO A 44 6.41 -0.55 -0.81
N SER A 45 7.33 -0.67 -1.78
CA SER A 45 8.52 0.19 -1.85
C SER A 45 8.11 1.64 -2.12
N ALA A 46 9.02 2.60 -1.93
CA ALA A 46 8.74 4.01 -2.22
C ALA A 46 8.25 4.24 -3.66
N ALA A 47 8.85 3.54 -4.64
CA ALA A 47 8.43 3.63 -6.04
C ALA A 47 7.01 3.10 -6.27
N VAL A 48 6.64 1.98 -5.62
CA VAL A 48 5.28 1.43 -5.70
C VAL A 48 4.27 2.32 -4.96
N ALA A 49 4.63 2.90 -3.82
CA ALA A 49 3.78 3.84 -3.10
C ALA A 49 3.49 5.10 -3.92
N ALA A 50 4.49 5.64 -4.62
CA ALA A 50 4.31 6.75 -5.56
C ALA A 50 3.45 6.35 -6.78
N ALA A 51 3.53 5.10 -7.25
CA ALA A 51 2.65 4.60 -8.30
C ALA A 51 1.18 4.51 -7.82
N VAL A 52 0.96 4.07 -6.57
CA VAL A 52 -0.37 4.06 -5.93
C VAL A 52 -0.94 5.46 -5.82
N GLU A 53 -0.13 6.44 -5.40
CA GLU A 53 -0.56 7.84 -5.30
C GLU A 53 -1.02 8.39 -6.66
N ARG A 54 -0.23 8.16 -7.71
CA ARG A 54 -0.59 8.60 -9.07
C ARG A 54 -1.81 7.86 -9.63
N ALA A 55 -1.96 6.57 -9.37
CA ALA A 55 -3.01 5.74 -9.96
C ALA A 55 -4.36 5.85 -9.24
N TYR A 56 -4.34 6.09 -7.92
CA TYR A 56 -5.51 6.01 -7.05
C TYR A 56 -5.75 7.25 -6.18
N GLY A 57 -4.85 8.25 -6.23
CA GLY A 57 -4.99 9.49 -5.46
C GLY A 57 -4.74 9.33 -3.96
N VAL A 58 -4.16 8.22 -3.52
CA VAL A 58 -3.84 7.96 -2.11
C VAL A 58 -2.40 8.39 -1.81
N PRO A 59 -2.17 9.39 -0.95
CA PRO A 59 -0.82 9.81 -0.58
C PRO A 59 0.01 8.65 -0.02
N ALA A 60 1.27 8.53 -0.46
CA ALA A 60 2.18 7.49 0.00
C ALA A 60 2.35 7.48 1.54
N SER A 61 2.29 8.65 2.18
CA SER A 61 2.37 8.83 3.64
C SER A 61 1.14 8.30 4.41
N GLN A 62 -0.02 8.25 3.76
CA GLN A 62 -1.23 7.64 4.32
C GLN A 62 -1.21 6.12 4.12
N LEU A 63 -0.67 5.67 2.98
CA LEU A 63 -0.55 4.27 2.62
C LEU A 63 0.46 3.51 3.50
N VAL A 64 1.61 4.13 3.76
CA VAL A 64 2.71 3.53 4.53
C VAL A 64 3.02 4.46 5.70
N LYS A 65 2.63 4.02 6.89
CA LYS A 65 2.98 4.72 8.13
C LYS A 65 4.33 4.20 8.63
N PRO A 66 5.19 5.06 9.21
CA PRO A 66 6.25 4.56 10.07
C PRO A 66 5.61 3.62 11.08
N GLU A 67 6.22 2.47 11.35
CA GLU A 67 5.79 1.72 12.53
C GLU A 67 5.97 2.69 13.69
N ALA A 68 4.91 2.87 14.49
CA ALA A 68 5.05 3.61 15.73
C ALA A 68 6.16 2.89 16.48
N ARG A 69 7.36 3.48 16.50
CA ARG A 69 8.42 3.05 17.38
C ARG A 69 7.82 3.28 18.73
N GLU A 70 7.36 2.21 19.35
CA GLU A 70 6.74 2.22 20.66
C GLU A 70 7.56 3.16 21.51
N ALA A 71 6.91 4.19 22.05
CA ALA A 71 7.52 5.12 22.96
C ALA A 71 7.86 4.34 24.24
N ARG A 72 8.85 3.45 24.18
CA ARG A 72 9.69 3.12 25.32
C ARG A 72 10.50 4.37 25.61
N LYS A 73 9.82 5.34 26.24
CA LYS A 73 10.47 6.16 27.25
C LYS A 73 10.96 5.16 28.28
N VAL A 74 12.26 4.95 28.20
CA VAL A 74 13.09 4.34 29.22
C VAL A 74 12.70 4.98 30.55
N ALA A 75 12.44 4.13 31.54
CA ALA A 75 12.42 4.53 32.92
C ALA A 75 13.67 5.37 33.24
N ALA A 76 13.47 6.48 33.92
CA ALA A 76 14.46 7.15 34.76
C ALA A 76 13.70 7.79 35.91
#